data_AF-A0A4Y2AIB0-F1
#
_entry.id   AF-A0A4Y2AIB0-F1
#
_cell.length_a   1.000
_cell.length_b   1.000
_cell.length_c   1.000
_cell.angle_alpha   90.00
_cell.angle_beta   90.00
_cell.angle_gamma   90.00
#
_symmetry.space_group_name_H-M   'P 1'
#
loop_
_entity.id
_entity.type
_entity.pdbx_description
1 polymer ?
#
loop_
_entity_poly.entity_id
_entity_poly.type
_entity_poly.pdbx_seq_one_letter_code
_entity_poly.pdbx_strand_id
1 'polypeptide(L)'
;MPKRASSSTVASGTKRKHVTLSIKDKVNLIKKLESGTAVAKLCEEYGLGKSTIYDIKKQKRELFEFFADSDTPMAMGERKIIRHAKNDDHDQVMIEWVRQ
;
A
#
# COMPACT_ATOMS: atom_id res chain seq x y z
N MET A 1 -11.04 -26.90 44.84
CA MET A 1 -9.71 -26.30 44.58
C MET A 1 -9.39 -26.47 43.09
N PRO A 2 -8.75 -25.52 42.38
CA PRO A 2 -8.94 -24.07 42.33
C PRO A 2 -9.49 -23.57 40.97
N LYS A 3 -9.79 -22.28 40.93
CA LYS A 3 -10.47 -21.48 39.91
C LYS A 3 -9.70 -21.35 38.59
N ARG A 4 -10.42 -21.17 37.47
CA ARG A 4 -9.90 -20.40 36.34
C ARG A 4 -11.01 -19.58 35.69
N ALA A 5 -11.10 -18.33 36.13
CA ALA A 5 -11.83 -17.29 35.42
C ALA A 5 -11.07 -16.99 34.13
N SER A 6 -11.61 -17.37 32.97
CA SER A 6 -11.22 -16.79 31.70
C SER A 6 -11.98 -15.49 31.52
N SER A 7 -11.38 -14.42 32.04
CA SER A 7 -11.70 -13.03 31.73
C SER A 7 -11.73 -12.84 30.21
N SER A 8 -12.91 -12.91 29.58
CA SER A 8 -13.11 -12.31 28.28
C SER A 8 -13.28 -10.81 28.49
N THR A 9 -12.16 -10.12 28.69
CA THR A 9 -12.11 -8.67 28.55
C THR A 9 -12.47 -8.39 27.10
N VAL A 10 -13.72 -8.01 26.87
CA VAL A 10 -14.19 -7.45 25.62
C VAL A 10 -13.35 -6.19 25.37
N ALA A 11 -12.28 -6.36 24.59
CA ALA A 11 -11.42 -5.27 24.20
C ALA A 11 -12.29 -4.23 23.52
N SER A 12 -12.43 -3.07 24.16
CA SER A 12 -13.15 -1.91 23.67
C SER A 12 -12.72 -1.66 22.22
N GLY A 13 -13.67 -1.85 21.31
CA GLY A 13 -13.44 -1.77 19.87
C GLY A 13 -13.09 -0.35 19.47
N THR A 14 -11.82 0.03 19.61
CA THR A 14 -11.29 1.22 18.97
C THR A 14 -11.41 0.99 17.46
N LYS A 15 -12.24 1.82 16.80
CA LYS A 15 -12.41 1.77 15.35
C LYS A 15 -11.02 1.85 14.71
N ARG A 16 -10.63 0.81 13.95
CA ARG A 16 -9.36 0.81 13.21
C ARG A 16 -9.35 2.02 12.28
N LYS A 17 -8.39 2.93 12.50
CA LYS A 17 -8.18 4.07 11.60
C LYS A 17 -7.69 3.54 10.26
N HIS A 18 -8.29 4.01 9.17
CA HIS A 18 -7.86 3.64 7.83
C HIS A 18 -6.55 4.36 7.51
N VAL A 19 -5.46 3.60 7.36
CA VAL A 19 -4.14 4.12 6.98
C VAL A 19 -3.91 3.81 5.51
N THR A 20 -3.82 4.85 4.68
CA THR A 20 -3.46 4.71 3.28
C THR A 20 -1.98 4.99 3.10
N LEU A 21 -1.20 3.96 2.76
CA LEU A 21 0.22 4.09 2.43
C LEU A 21 0.43 4.73 1.05
N SER A 22 1.57 5.40 0.90
CA SER A 22 2.05 5.89 -0.39
C SER A 22 2.43 4.73 -1.31
N ILE A 23 2.40 4.95 -2.63
CA ILE A 23 2.80 3.95 -3.63
C ILE A 23 4.25 3.53 -3.40
N LYS A 24 5.14 4.48 -3.08
CA LYS A 24 6.54 4.18 -2.71
C LYS A 24 6.65 3.25 -1.50
N ASP A 25 5.83 3.47 -0.47
CA ASP A 25 5.83 2.65 0.74
C ASP A 25 5.30 1.24 0.47
N LYS A 26 4.28 1.10 -0.39
CA LYS A 26 3.78 -0.19 -0.85
C LYS A 26 4.84 -0.96 -1.64
N VAL A 27 5.62 -0.30 -2.52
CA VAL A 27 6.74 -0.93 -3.24
C VAL A 27 7.84 -1.36 -2.27
N ASN A 28 8.20 -0.52 -1.30
CA ASN A 28 9.18 -0.87 -0.27
C ASN A 28 8.71 -2.05 0.59
N LEU A 29 7.42 -2.10 0.93
CA LEU A 29 6.81 -3.22 1.64
C LEU A 29 6.95 -4.53 0.85
N ILE A 30 6.69 -4.50 -0.47
CA ILE A 30 6.84 -5.66 -1.34
C ILE A 30 8.31 -6.10 -1.41
N LYS A 31 9.26 -5.17 -1.56
CA LYS A 31 10.69 -5.48 -1.55
C LYS A 31 11.13 -6.16 -0.25
N LYS A 32 10.68 -5.65 0.90
CA LYS A 32 10.93 -6.27 2.22
C LYS A 32 10.27 -7.64 2.37
N LEU A 33 9.12 -7.84 1.72
CA LEU A 33 8.43 -9.12 1.72
C LEU A 33 9.17 -10.17 0.86
N GLU A 34 9.70 -9.75 -0.30
CA GLU A 34 10.52 -10.60 -1.17
C GLU A 34 11.89 -10.90 -0.56
N SER A 35 12.45 -9.97 0.25
CA SER A 35 13.67 -10.22 1.03
C SER A 35 13.48 -11.19 2.21
N GLY A 36 12.29 -11.76 2.39
CA GLY A 36 12.01 -12.76 3.41
C GLY A 36 11.69 -12.19 4.80
N THR A 37 11.34 -10.90 4.91
CA THR A 37 10.96 -10.31 6.19
C THR A 37 9.63 -10.89 6.68
N ALA A 38 9.57 -11.27 7.95
CA ALA A 38 8.35 -11.81 8.54
C ALA A 38 7.19 -10.80 8.47
N VAL A 39 6.03 -11.26 7.98
CA VAL A 39 4.78 -10.47 7.87
C VAL A 39 4.39 -9.82 9.21
N ALA A 40 4.71 -10.49 10.33
CA ALA A 40 4.47 -9.96 11.67
C ALA A 40 5.26 -8.67 11.96
N LYS A 41 6.54 -8.61 11.57
CA LYS A 41 7.37 -7.40 11.74
C LYS A 41 6.88 -6.25 10.85
N LEU A 42 6.44 -6.56 9.63
CA LEU A 42 5.88 -5.56 8.71
C LEU A 42 4.53 -5.03 9.20
N CYS A 43 3.74 -5.89 9.84
CA CYS A 43 2.48 -5.51 10.48
C CYS A 43 2.69 -4.50 11.61
N GLU A 44 3.73 -4.70 12.42
CA GLU A 44 4.11 -3.76 13.49
C GLU A 44 4.72 -2.45 12.93
N GLU A 45 5.67 -2.55 11.99
CA GLU A 45 6.40 -1.40 11.44
C GLU A 45 5.47 -0.43 10.69
N TYR A 46 4.54 -0.97 9.89
CA TYR A 46 3.61 -0.16 9.10
C TYR A 46 2.24 0.01 9.78
N GLY A 47 2.01 -0.59 10.94
CA GLY A 47 0.72 -0.58 11.64
C GLY A 47 -0.42 -1.22 10.82
N LEU A 48 -0.11 -2.18 9.94
CA LEU A 48 -1.05 -2.78 9.00
C LEU A 48 -1.49 -4.17 9.46
N GLY A 49 -2.76 -4.52 9.23
CA GLY A 49 -3.22 -5.90 9.41
C GLY A 49 -2.60 -6.87 8.40
N LYS A 50 -2.48 -8.15 8.77
CA LYS A 50 -1.99 -9.20 7.88
C LYS A 50 -2.77 -9.26 6.55
N SER A 51 -4.09 -9.07 6.60
CA SER A 51 -4.95 -9.03 5.41
C SER A 51 -4.50 -7.97 4.41
N THR A 52 -4.24 -6.74 4.88
CA THR A 52 -3.78 -5.63 4.05
C THR A 52 -2.43 -5.91 3.41
N ILE A 53 -1.51 -6.59 4.10
CA ILE A 53 -0.21 -6.98 3.52
C ILE A 53 -0.40 -7.98 2.38
N TYR A 54 -1.31 -8.96 2.53
CA TYR A 54 -1.62 -9.90 1.47
C TYR A 54 -2.33 -9.24 0.27
N ASP A 55 -3.23 -8.28 0.53
CA ASP A 55 -3.89 -7.51 -0.52
C ASP A 55 -2.88 -6.68 -1.33
N ILE A 56 -1.94 -6.01 -0.65
CA ILE A 56 -0.85 -5.26 -1.31
C ILE A 56 0.04 -6.21 -2.12
N LYS A 57 0.35 -7.40 -1.59
CA LYS A 57 1.10 -8.42 -2.33
C LYS A 57 0.37 -8.85 -3.60
N LYS A 58 -0.97 -8.95 -3.57
CA LYS A 58 -1.78 -9.29 -4.75
C LYS A 58 -1.74 -8.19 -5.80
N GLN A 59 -1.78 -6.92 -5.38
CA GLN A 59 -1.68 -5.74 -6.24
C GLN A 59 -0.25 -5.44 -6.74
N LYS A 60 0.72 -6.33 -6.51
CA LYS A 60 2.12 -6.08 -6.86
C LYS A 60 2.33 -5.74 -8.34
N ARG A 61 1.62 -6.41 -9.26
CA ARG A 61 1.80 -6.23 -10.71
C ARG A 61 1.44 -4.82 -11.14
N GLU A 62 0.22 -4.40 -10.81
CA GLU A 62 -0.28 -3.05 -11.07
C GLU A 62 0.63 -1.98 -10.44
N LEU A 63 1.17 -2.26 -9.24
CA LEU A 63 2.06 -1.34 -8.57
C LEU A 63 3.43 -1.22 -9.26
N PHE A 64 3.96 -2.31 -9.82
CA PHE A 64 5.21 -2.30 -10.57
C PHE A 64 5.06 -1.67 -11.95
N GLU A 65 3.97 -1.99 -12.67
CA GLU A 65 3.62 -1.36 -13.95
C GLU A 65 3.48 0.15 -13.76
N PHE A 66 2.68 0.59 -12.79
CA PHE A 66 2.50 2.02 -12.51
C PHE A 66 3.78 2.73 -12.06
N PHE A 67 4.68 2.01 -11.37
CA PHE A 67 5.98 2.57 -10.99
C PHE A 67 6.93 2.69 -12.19
N ALA A 68 6.87 1.74 -13.13
CA ALA A 68 7.66 1.76 -14.36
C ALA A 68 7.17 2.83 -15.34
N ASP A 69 5.85 3.01 -15.47
CA ASP A 69 5.23 4.03 -16.33
C ASP A 69 5.47 5.46 -15.80
N SER A 70 5.86 5.59 -14.53
CA SER A 70 6.09 6.88 -13.90
C SER A 70 7.57 7.22 -13.77
N ASP A 71 8.07 8.10 -14.63
CA ASP A 71 9.46 8.58 -14.59
C ASP A 71 9.77 9.55 -13.43
N THR A 72 8.79 9.91 -12.59
CA THR A 72 8.97 10.91 -11.52
C THR A 72 8.90 10.29 -10.12
N PRO A 73 10.05 10.00 -9.48
CA PRO A 73 10.09 9.43 -8.13
C PRO A 73 9.52 10.38 -7.05
N MET A 74 9.45 11.69 -7.31
CA MET A 74 8.80 12.67 -6.42
C MET A 74 7.27 12.51 -6.40
N ALA A 75 6.63 12.31 -7.56
CA ALA A 75 5.17 12.17 -7.63
C ALA A 75 4.68 10.90 -6.90
N MET A 76 5.51 9.85 -6.86
CA MET A 76 5.21 8.58 -6.19
C MET A 76 5.35 8.61 -4.67
N GLY A 77 5.97 9.66 -4.10
CA GLY A 77 6.00 9.88 -2.65
C GLY A 77 4.65 10.36 -2.10
N GLU A 78 3.91 11.14 -2.88
CA GLU A 78 2.63 11.74 -2.46
C GLU A 78 1.41 10.94 -2.92
N ARG A 79 1.51 10.24 -4.06
CA ARG A 79 0.40 9.44 -4.61
C ARG A 79 0.15 8.20 -3.74
N LYS A 80 -1.07 8.11 -3.20
CA LYS A 80 -1.56 7.00 -2.35
C LYS A 80 -2.45 5.99 -3.10
N ILE A 81 -3.01 6.42 -4.24
CA ILE A 81 -4.01 5.68 -5.03
C ILE A 81 -3.53 5.66 -6.49
N ILE A 82 -3.56 4.48 -7.11
CA ILE A 82 -3.39 4.33 -8.56
C ILE A 82 -4.68 4.83 -9.20
N ARG A 83 -4.61 5.90 -9.99
CA ARG A 83 -5.71 6.41 -10.80
C ARG A 83 -5.26 6.47 -12.24
N HIS A 84 -6.05 5.87 -13.12
CA HIS A 84 -5.90 6.05 -14.56
C HIS A 84 -6.68 7.30 -14.98
N ALA A 85 -6.08 8.13 -15.82
CA ALA A 85 -6.78 9.23 -16.47
C ALA A 85 -7.86 8.63 -17.38
N LYS A 86 -9.03 9.27 -17.45
CA LYS A 86 -10.12 8.79 -18.31
C LYS A 86 -9.79 8.96 -19.80
N ASN A 87 -8.94 9.93 -20.12
CA ASN A 87 -8.59 10.34 -21.48
C ASN A 87 -7.06 10.43 -21.64
N ASP A 88 -6.35 9.37 -21.25
CA ASP A 88 -4.88 9.34 -21.27
C ASP A 88 -4.31 9.67 -22.65
N ASP A 89 -4.96 9.18 -23.71
CA ASP A 89 -4.57 9.45 -25.10
C ASP A 89 -4.60 10.94 -25.46
N HIS A 90 -5.59 11.69 -24.96
CA HIS A 90 -5.71 13.12 -25.23
C HIS A 90 -4.65 13.91 -24.48
N ASP A 91 -4.42 13.54 -23.22
CA ASP A 91 -3.39 14.17 -22.39
C ASP A 91 -2.00 13.90 -22.98
N GLN A 92 -1.75 12.71 -23.53
CA GLN A 92 -0.51 12.38 -24.23
C GLN A 92 -0.29 13.30 -25.45
N VAL A 93 -1.31 13.45 -26.30
CA VAL A 93 -1.25 14.34 -27.48
C VAL A 93 -1.04 15.80 -27.06
N MET A 94 -1.72 16.27 -26.00
CA MET A 94 -1.52 17.62 -25.48
C MET A 94 -0.09 17.83 -24.95
N ILE A 95 0.46 16.86 -24.23
CA ILE A 95 1.83 16.92 -23.69
C ILE A 95 2.85 16.94 -24.83
N GLU A 96 2.67 16.12 -25.85
CA GLU A 96 3.55 16.08 -27.02
C GLU A 96 3.49 17.41 -27.81
N TRP A 97 2.29 17.98 -27.97
CA TRP A 97 2.11 19.26 -28.64
C TRP A 97 2.79 20.43 -27.90
N VAL A 98 2.68 20.48 -26.57
CA VAL A 98 3.35 21.53 -25.76
C VAL A 98 4.88 21.41 -25.79
N ARG A 99 5.41 20.23 -26.13
CA ARG A 99 6.85 19.97 -26.22
C ARG A 99 7.46 20.26 -27.60
N GLN A 100 6.66 20.64 -28.59
CA GLN A 100 7.13 21.23 -29.86
C GLN A 100 7.54 22.69 -29.67
#